data_AF-A0A351J744-F1
#
_entry.id   AF-A0A351J744-F1
#
_cell.length_a   1.000
_cell.length_b   1.000
_cell.length_c   1.000
_cell.angle_alpha   90.00
_cell.angle_beta   90.00
_cell.angle_gamma   90.00
#
_symmetry.space_group_name_H-M   'P 1'
#
loop_
_entity.id
_entity.type
_entity.pdbx_description
1 polymer ?
#
loop_
_entity_poly.entity_id
_entity_poly.type
_entity_poly.pdbx_seq_one_letter_code
_entity_poly.pdbx_strand_id
1 'polypeptide(L)'
;APHESFLWALLGNAYLEIGDSGTAKTAFETVLRRDPQSVTALVGLGKIALSAGQPAQAEDHFKKAIQLSPGRSSGYLELAEVCQQMGKNKDAIAVLKEGIEKAPGNPEIAYHLGVLLEKSGRHSEALIYYKLALQWDPSHFTAQEAVDRLSGLGMAA
;
A
#
# COMPACT_ATOMS: atom_id res chain seq x y z
N ALA A 1 22.64 12.12 -16.28
CA ALA A 1 21.90 11.30 -17.27
C ALA A 1 20.89 10.36 -16.57
N PRO A 2 19.90 9.75 -17.26
CA PRO A 2 18.90 8.85 -16.66
C PRO A 2 19.50 7.70 -15.83
N HIS A 3 20.68 7.20 -16.24
CA HIS A 3 21.43 6.17 -15.52
C HIS A 3 21.87 6.60 -14.12
N GLU A 4 22.15 7.89 -13.89
CA GLU A 4 22.51 8.37 -12.55
C GLU A 4 21.29 8.44 -11.63
N SER A 5 20.10 8.81 -12.13
CA SER A 5 18.87 8.83 -11.31
C SER A 5 18.51 7.43 -10.80
N PHE A 6 18.75 6.40 -11.61
CA PHE A 6 18.59 5.01 -11.20
C PHE A 6 19.56 4.62 -10.07
N LEU A 7 20.84 5.00 -10.18
CA LEU A 7 21.84 4.72 -9.14
C LEU A 7 21.49 5.42 -7.81
N TRP A 8 21.02 6.67 -7.85
CA TRP A 8 20.54 7.37 -6.66
C TRP A 8 19.30 6.72 -6.04
N ALA A 9 18.37 6.21 -6.84
CA ALA A 9 17.21 5.48 -6.33
C ALA A 9 17.63 4.16 -5.66
N LEU A 10 18.57 3.43 -6.26
CA LEU A 10 19.11 2.20 -5.68
C LEU A 10 19.83 2.47 -4.35
N LEU A 11 20.63 3.54 -4.31
CA LEU A 11 21.31 3.98 -3.10
C LEU A 11 20.32 4.39 -2.01
N GLY A 12 19.25 5.11 -2.37
CA GLY A 12 18.17 5.48 -1.45
C GLY A 12 17.50 4.24 -0.83
N ASN A 13 17.21 3.21 -1.64
CA ASN A 13 16.66 1.95 -1.13
C ASN A 13 17.67 1.24 -0.21
N ALA A 14 18.94 1.16 -0.58
CA ALA A 14 19.97 0.54 0.26
C ALA A 14 20.11 1.24 1.62
N TYR A 15 20.02 2.57 1.64
CA TYR A 15 20.05 3.33 2.89
C TYR A 15 18.80 3.11 3.75
N LEU A 16 17.63 2.95 3.15
CA LEU A 16 16.41 2.55 3.87
C LEU A 16 16.57 1.19 4.57
N GLU A 17 17.13 0.20 3.86
CA GLU A 17 17.34 -1.15 4.42
C GLU A 17 18.27 -1.16 5.64
N ILE A 18 19.29 -0.28 5.65
CA ILE A 18 20.21 -0.16 6.81
C ILE A 18 19.73 0.85 7.86
N GLY A 19 18.53 1.41 7.71
CA GLY A 19 17.92 2.34 8.65
C GLY A 19 18.39 3.80 8.57
N ASP A 20 19.28 4.14 7.64
CA ASP A 20 19.74 5.52 7.43
C ASP A 20 18.73 6.32 6.58
N SER A 21 17.64 6.70 7.23
CA SER A 21 16.57 7.47 6.60
C SER A 21 17.02 8.86 6.13
N GLY A 22 18.05 9.45 6.74
CA GLY A 22 18.56 10.77 6.38
C GLY A 22 19.30 10.76 5.04
N THR A 23 20.20 9.79 4.86
CA THR A 23 20.92 9.63 3.59
C THR A 23 19.99 9.12 2.50
N ALA A 24 19.06 8.21 2.83
CA ALA A 24 18.03 7.77 1.91
C ALA A 24 17.20 8.94 1.36
N LYS A 25 16.75 9.84 2.24
CA LYS A 25 15.98 11.03 1.85
C LYS A 25 16.76 11.90 0.87
N THR A 26 18.02 12.18 1.18
CA THR A 26 18.90 13.00 0.32
C THR A 26 19.06 12.37 -1.07
N ALA A 27 19.19 11.04 -1.13
CA ALA A 27 19.29 10.31 -2.40
C ALA A 27 18.00 10.43 -3.22
N PHE A 28 16.83 10.20 -2.62
CA PHE A 28 15.55 10.33 -3.33
C PHE A 28 15.21 11.76 -3.73
N GLU A 29 15.53 12.77 -2.92
CA GLU A 29 15.39 14.17 -3.30
C GLU A 29 16.28 14.53 -4.49
N THR A 30 17.48 13.94 -4.57
CA THR A 30 18.38 14.08 -5.73
C THR A 30 17.78 13.46 -6.99
N VAL A 31 17.09 12.32 -6.87
CA VAL A 31 16.31 11.74 -7.96
C VAL A 31 15.22 12.72 -8.38
N LEU A 32 14.40 13.23 -7.45
CA LEU A 32 13.27 14.12 -7.78
C LEU A 32 13.68 15.47 -8.38
N ARG A 33 14.85 16.00 -8.04
CA ARG A 33 15.38 17.22 -8.71
C ARG A 33 15.65 17.00 -10.20
N ARG A 34 15.95 15.76 -10.60
CA ARG A 34 16.29 15.40 -11.99
C ARG A 34 15.11 14.80 -12.73
N ASP A 35 14.31 14.01 -12.03
CA ASP A 35 13.08 13.37 -12.49
C ASP A 35 11.96 13.58 -11.45
N PRO A 36 11.21 14.69 -11.54
CA PRO A 36 10.12 15.01 -10.63
C PRO A 36 8.95 14.01 -10.63
N GLN A 37 8.94 13.07 -11.58
CA GLN A 37 7.93 12.04 -11.76
C GLN A 37 8.45 10.63 -11.40
N SER A 38 9.62 10.54 -10.75
CA SER A 38 10.14 9.25 -10.31
C SER A 38 9.26 8.63 -9.23
N VAL A 39 8.48 7.62 -9.61
CA VAL A 39 7.61 6.85 -8.73
C VAL A 39 8.40 6.21 -7.60
N THR A 40 9.58 5.67 -7.88
CA THR A 40 10.45 5.04 -6.88
C THR A 40 10.87 6.04 -5.80
N ALA A 41 11.28 7.25 -6.19
CA ALA A 41 11.68 8.26 -5.23
C ALA A 41 10.49 8.80 -4.42
N LEU A 42 9.31 8.95 -5.04
CA LEU A 42 8.09 9.33 -4.32
C LEU A 42 7.69 8.27 -3.28
N VAL A 43 7.71 6.99 -3.63
CA VAL A 43 7.43 5.90 -2.69
C VAL A 43 8.46 5.87 -1.56
N GLY A 44 9.75 6.01 -1.88
CA GLY A 44 10.83 6.05 -0.88
C GLY A 44 10.65 7.20 0.12
N LEU A 45 10.36 8.41 -0.36
CA LEU A 45 10.07 9.56 0.52
C LEU A 45 8.78 9.39 1.33
N GLY A 46 7.75 8.74 0.76
CA GLY A 46 6.54 8.39 1.50
C GLY A 46 6.84 7.48 2.69
N LYS A 47 7.66 6.45 2.50
CA LYS A 47 8.10 5.53 3.57
C LYS A 47 8.91 6.24 4.65
N ILE A 48 9.82 7.13 4.25
CA ILE A 48 10.60 7.96 5.18
C ILE A 48 9.69 8.88 5.98
N ALA A 49 8.69 9.49 5.34
CA ALA A 49 7.73 10.34 6.05
C ALA A 49 6.89 9.53 7.05
N LEU A 50 6.48 8.30 6.71
CA LEU A 50 5.80 7.41 7.65
C LEU A 50 6.68 7.06 8.85
N SER A 51 7.93 6.63 8.63
CA SER A 51 8.84 6.29 9.73
C SER A 51 9.17 7.49 10.63
N ALA A 52 9.11 8.71 10.09
CA ALA A 52 9.26 9.96 10.81
C ALA A 52 7.98 10.43 11.53
N GLY A 53 6.87 9.69 11.48
CA GLY A 53 5.59 10.09 12.09
C GLY A 53 4.90 11.25 11.37
N GLN A 54 5.13 11.38 10.06
CA GLN A 54 4.59 12.45 9.20
C GLN A 54 3.59 11.89 8.17
N PRO A 55 2.44 11.33 8.59
CA PRO A 55 1.54 10.61 7.70
C PRO A 55 0.90 11.51 6.62
N ALA A 56 0.67 12.79 6.91
CA ALA A 56 0.14 13.72 5.90
C ALA A 56 1.11 13.91 4.71
N GLN A 57 2.41 14.02 4.98
CA GLN A 57 3.42 14.12 3.93
C GLN A 57 3.56 12.80 3.16
N ALA A 58 3.46 11.66 3.85
CA ALA A 58 3.44 10.36 3.21
C ALA A 58 2.23 10.21 2.26
N GLU A 59 1.04 10.65 2.69
CA GLU A 59 -0.18 10.65 1.90
C GLU A 59 0.02 11.37 0.56
N ASP A 60 0.63 12.56 0.57
CA ASP A 60 0.90 13.35 -0.63
C ASP A 60 1.87 12.64 -1.58
N HIS A 61 2.95 12.05 -1.05
CA HIS A 61 3.92 11.31 -1.84
C HIS A 61 3.30 10.08 -2.50
N PHE A 62 2.51 9.28 -1.77
CA PHE A 62 1.87 8.09 -2.32
C PHE A 62 0.76 8.41 -3.31
N LYS A 63 -0.06 9.45 -3.06
CA LYS A 63 -1.05 9.91 -4.06
C LYS A 63 -0.39 10.29 -5.38
N LYS A 64 0.72 11.03 -5.33
CA LYS A 64 1.46 11.39 -6.55
C LYS A 64 2.05 10.16 -7.23
N ALA A 65 2.57 9.19 -6.47
CA ALA A 65 3.08 7.93 -7.01
C ALA A 65 1.99 7.12 -7.73
N ILE A 66 0.79 7.03 -7.14
CA ILE A 66 -0.39 6.37 -7.74
C ILE A 66 -0.80 7.09 -9.04
N GLN A 67 -0.89 8.42 -9.04
CA GLN A 67 -1.24 9.19 -10.24
C GLN A 67 -0.30 8.91 -11.42
N LEU A 68 1.00 8.72 -11.14
CA LEU A 68 2.02 8.47 -12.15
C LEU A 68 2.11 6.99 -12.57
N SER A 69 1.59 6.07 -11.77
CA SER A 69 1.63 4.63 -12.03
C SER A 69 0.42 3.91 -11.43
N PRO A 70 -0.79 4.16 -11.98
CA PRO A 70 -2.03 3.60 -11.42
C PRO A 70 -2.12 2.07 -11.54
N GLY A 71 -1.30 1.44 -12.39
CA GLY A 71 -1.22 -0.02 -12.49
C GLY A 71 -0.34 -0.69 -11.42
N ARG A 72 0.28 0.06 -10.51
CA ARG A 72 1.12 -0.49 -9.44
C ARG A 72 0.34 -0.59 -8.14
N SER A 73 0.06 -1.82 -7.72
CA SER A 73 -0.67 -2.15 -6.50
C SER A 73 -0.01 -1.63 -5.22
N SER A 74 1.32 -1.57 -5.16
CA SER A 74 2.05 -1.15 -3.96
C SER A 74 1.69 0.26 -3.49
N GLY A 75 1.45 1.21 -4.40
CA GLY A 75 1.07 2.57 -4.03
C GLY A 75 -0.24 2.62 -3.24
N TYR A 76 -1.22 1.78 -3.62
CA TYR A 76 -2.52 1.71 -2.96
C TYR A 76 -2.44 1.09 -1.57
N LEU A 77 -1.62 0.04 -1.38
CA LEU A 77 -1.41 -0.56 -0.05
C LEU A 77 -0.79 0.44 0.92
N GLU A 78 0.27 1.12 0.49
CA GLU A 78 0.99 2.10 1.31
C GLU A 78 0.09 3.29 1.65
N LEU A 79 -0.66 3.82 0.67
CA LEU A 79 -1.61 4.91 0.93
C LEU A 79 -2.75 4.48 1.88
N ALA A 80 -3.27 3.26 1.73
CA ALA A 80 -4.30 2.75 2.62
C ALA A 80 -3.79 2.62 4.06
N GLU A 81 -2.56 2.14 4.25
CA GLU A 81 -1.91 2.09 5.57
C GLU A 81 -1.78 3.50 6.17
N VAL A 82 -1.35 4.49 5.40
CA VAL A 82 -1.27 5.89 5.85
C VAL A 82 -2.65 6.39 6.30
N CYS A 83 -3.68 6.15 5.50
CA CYS A 83 -5.05 6.51 5.84
C CYS A 83 -5.49 5.86 7.16
N GLN A 84 -5.14 4.59 7.41
CA GLN A 84 -5.42 3.92 8.68
C GLN A 84 -4.68 4.56 9.86
N GLN A 85 -3.40 4.89 9.71
CA GLN A 85 -2.61 5.57 10.76
C GLN A 85 -3.20 6.94 11.12
N MET A 86 -3.82 7.62 10.18
CA MET A 86 -4.55 8.87 10.40
C MET A 86 -5.99 8.69 10.90
N GLY A 87 -6.45 7.45 11.11
CA GLY A 87 -7.84 7.14 11.47
C GLY A 87 -8.87 7.35 10.35
N LYS A 88 -8.42 7.61 9.11
CA LYS A 88 -9.27 7.81 7.92
C LYS A 88 -9.67 6.47 7.30
N ASN A 89 -10.36 5.61 8.05
CA ASN A 89 -10.70 4.25 7.62
C ASN A 89 -11.57 4.21 6.34
N LYS A 90 -12.46 5.20 6.14
CA LYS A 90 -13.28 5.29 4.93
C LYS A 90 -12.42 5.55 3.68
N ASP A 91 -11.40 6.41 3.82
CA ASP A 91 -10.48 6.73 2.74
C ASP A 91 -9.60 5.52 2.41
N ALA A 92 -9.12 4.79 3.43
CA ALA A 92 -8.36 3.56 3.25
C ALA A 92 -9.16 2.51 2.44
N ILE A 93 -10.44 2.32 2.77
CA ILE A 93 -11.35 1.43 2.00
C ILE A 93 -11.50 1.91 0.55
N ALA A 94 -11.67 3.22 0.32
CA ALA A 94 -11.82 3.77 -1.03
C ALA A 94 -10.54 3.57 -1.86
N VAL A 95 -9.37 3.82 -1.27
CA VAL A 95 -8.06 3.62 -1.90
C VAL A 95 -7.85 2.16 -2.30
N LEU A 96 -8.15 1.19 -1.43
CA LEU A 96 -7.99 -0.23 -1.76
C LEU A 96 -8.98 -0.68 -2.85
N LYS A 97 -10.22 -0.18 -2.85
CA LYS A 97 -11.18 -0.42 -3.93
C LYS A 97 -10.66 0.09 -5.27
N GLU A 98 -10.13 1.31 -5.29
CA GLU A 98 -9.49 1.86 -6.50
C GLU A 98 -8.29 0.99 -6.92
N GLY A 99 -7.48 0.52 -5.97
CA GLY A 99 -6.35 -0.37 -6.24
C GLY A 99 -6.78 -1.70 -6.90
N ILE A 100 -7.90 -2.29 -6.45
CA ILE A 100 -8.48 -3.49 -7.09
C ILE A 100 -8.89 -3.21 -8.54
N GLU A 101 -9.46 -2.05 -8.81
CA GLU A 101 -9.93 -1.66 -10.16
C GLU A 101 -8.77 -1.32 -11.10
N LYS A 102 -7.75 -0.61 -10.60
CA LYS A 102 -6.65 -0.08 -11.41
C LYS A 102 -5.45 -1.02 -11.52
N ALA A 103 -5.24 -1.87 -10.51
CA ALA A 103 -4.15 -2.83 -10.43
C ALA A 103 -4.67 -4.22 -9.97
N PRO A 104 -5.53 -4.88 -10.77
CA PRO A 104 -6.13 -6.16 -10.41
C PRO A 104 -5.09 -7.28 -10.30
N GLY A 105 -5.39 -8.31 -9.50
CA GLY A 105 -4.55 -9.51 -9.38
C GLY A 105 -3.59 -9.49 -8.20
N ASN A 106 -3.59 -8.44 -7.37
CA ASN A 106 -2.81 -8.41 -6.14
C ASN A 106 -3.69 -8.89 -4.95
N PRO A 107 -3.44 -10.10 -4.40
CA PRO A 107 -4.26 -10.66 -3.33
C PRO A 107 -4.19 -9.85 -2.03
N GLU A 108 -3.07 -9.19 -1.75
CA GLU A 108 -2.90 -8.36 -0.55
C GLU A 108 -3.89 -7.18 -0.53
N ILE A 109 -4.13 -6.51 -1.66
CA ILE A 109 -5.11 -5.40 -1.69
C ILE A 109 -6.51 -5.91 -1.31
N ALA A 110 -6.92 -7.04 -1.88
CA ALA A 110 -8.21 -7.67 -1.58
C ALA A 110 -8.27 -8.12 -0.11
N TYR A 111 -7.22 -8.73 0.41
CA TYR A 111 -7.12 -9.14 1.82
C TYR A 111 -7.23 -7.94 2.78
N HIS A 112 -6.41 -6.90 2.58
CA HIS A 112 -6.44 -5.70 3.42
C HIS A 112 -7.80 -4.97 3.39
N LEU A 113 -8.48 -4.97 2.23
CA LEU A 113 -9.84 -4.44 2.13
C LEU A 113 -10.83 -5.29 2.95
N GLY A 114 -10.71 -6.61 2.88
CA GLY A 114 -11.46 -7.54 3.72
C GLY A 114 -11.28 -7.24 5.21
N VAL A 115 -10.02 -7.08 5.66
CA VAL A 115 -9.68 -6.74 7.05
C VAL A 115 -10.34 -5.44 7.49
N LEU A 116 -10.30 -4.41 6.66
CA LEU A 116 -10.89 -3.11 6.99
C LEU A 116 -12.42 -3.16 7.07
N LEU A 117 -13.06 -3.87 6.15
CA LEU A 117 -14.50 -4.06 6.14
C LEU A 117 -14.95 -4.86 7.37
N GLU A 118 -14.20 -5.90 7.72
CA GLU A 118 -14.48 -6.72 8.88
C GLU A 118 -14.38 -5.92 10.19
N LYS A 119 -13.30 -5.16 10.36
CA LYS A 119 -13.14 -4.23 11.51
C LYS A 119 -14.27 -3.20 11.60
N SER A 120 -14.94 -2.92 10.48
CA SER A 120 -16.10 -2.04 10.40
C SER A 120 -17.44 -2.77 10.60
N GLY A 121 -17.43 -4.04 10.98
CA GLY A 121 -18.62 -4.88 11.16
C GLY A 121 -19.29 -5.36 9.86
N ARG A 122 -18.69 -5.08 8.70
CA ARG A 122 -19.24 -5.40 7.37
C ARG A 122 -18.80 -6.80 6.92
N HIS A 123 -19.13 -7.81 7.72
CA HIS A 123 -18.61 -9.18 7.55
C HIS A 123 -18.95 -9.80 6.20
N SER A 124 -20.17 -9.59 5.69
CA SER A 124 -20.58 -10.13 4.37
C SER A 124 -19.74 -9.56 3.24
N GLU A 125 -19.39 -8.27 3.30
CA GLU A 125 -18.51 -7.66 2.30
C GLU A 125 -17.05 -8.11 2.48
N ALA A 126 -16.58 -8.22 3.73
CA ALA A 126 -15.25 -8.74 4.01
C ALA A 126 -15.04 -10.13 3.40
N LEU A 127 -16.04 -11.02 3.52
CA LEU A 127 -16.01 -12.37 2.95
C LEU A 127 -15.85 -12.36 1.42
N ILE A 128 -16.46 -11.39 0.72
CA ILE A 128 -16.31 -11.24 -0.73
C ILE A 128 -14.84 -10.97 -1.08
N TYR A 129 -14.20 -10.04 -0.36
CA TYR A 129 -12.83 -9.65 -0.67
C TYR A 129 -11.78 -10.66 -0.19
N TYR A 130 -12.01 -11.37 0.91
CA TYR A 130 -11.15 -12.50 1.27
C TYR A 130 -11.22 -13.63 0.24
N LYS A 131 -12.41 -13.94 -0.29
CA LYS A 131 -12.56 -14.90 -1.39
C LYS A 131 -11.90 -14.42 -2.68
N LEU A 132 -11.94 -13.12 -2.96
CA LEU A 132 -11.21 -12.54 -4.09
C LEU A 132 -9.68 -12.69 -3.92
N ALA A 133 -9.16 -12.46 -2.71
CA ALA A 133 -7.75 -12.71 -2.41
C ALA A 133 -7.37 -14.18 -2.69
N LEU A 134 -8.19 -15.13 -2.26
CA LEU A 134 -7.99 -16.57 -2.55
C LEU A 134 -8.17 -16.94 -4.02
N GLN A 135 -8.97 -16.19 -4.77
CA GLN A 135 -9.09 -16.38 -6.22
C GLN A 135 -7.81 -15.99 -6.94
N TRP A 136 -7.12 -14.94 -6.50
CA TRP A 136 -5.84 -14.51 -7.07
C TRP A 136 -4.66 -15.30 -6.52
N ASP A 137 -4.71 -15.71 -5.26
CA ASP A 137 -3.74 -16.60 -4.63
C ASP A 137 -4.45 -17.64 -3.75
N PRO A 138 -4.70 -18.85 -4.28
CA PRO A 138 -5.32 -19.94 -3.52
C PRO A 138 -4.51 -20.40 -2.30
N SER A 139 -3.24 -20.02 -2.19
CA SER A 139 -2.35 -20.37 -1.06
C SER A 139 -2.30 -19.30 0.03
N HIS A 140 -3.08 -18.22 -0.10
CA HIS A 140 -3.10 -17.10 0.84
C HIS A 140 -3.71 -17.48 2.19
N PHE A 141 -2.88 -18.06 3.06
CA PHE A 141 -3.27 -18.69 4.32
C PHE A 141 -4.17 -17.82 5.20
N THR A 142 -3.79 -16.55 5.42
CA THR A 142 -4.55 -15.63 6.29
C THR A 142 -5.92 -15.26 5.73
N ALA A 143 -6.09 -15.27 4.40
CA ALA A 143 -7.39 -15.04 3.77
C ALA A 143 -8.29 -16.28 3.94
N GLN A 144 -7.72 -17.48 3.85
CA GLN A 144 -8.43 -18.73 4.10
C GLN A 144 -8.92 -18.81 5.55
N GLU A 145 -8.05 -18.52 6.52
CA GLU A 145 -8.45 -18.47 7.94
C GLU A 145 -9.60 -17.48 8.19
N ALA A 146 -9.55 -16.31 7.55
CA ALA A 146 -10.61 -15.31 7.67
C ALA A 146 -11.93 -15.78 7.06
N VAL A 147 -11.89 -16.46 5.90
CA VAL A 147 -13.07 -17.08 5.27
C VAL A 147 -13.67 -18.15 6.17
N ASP A 148 -12.86 -19.06 6.72
CA ASP A 148 -13.34 -20.16 7.56
C ASP A 148 -14.00 -19.62 8.83
N ARG A 149 -13.36 -18.64 9.47
CA ARG A 149 -13.90 -17.98 10.66
C ARG A 149 -15.22 -17.26 10.37
N LEU A 150 -15.31 -16.45 9.32
CA LEU A 150 -16.52 -15.69 9.00
C LEU A 150 -17.66 -16.60 8.47
N SER A 151 -17.33 -17.69 7.79
CA SER A 151 -18.32 -18.66 7.30
C SER A 151 -18.85 -19.54 8.44
N GLY A 152 -17.99 -19.89 9.41
CA GLY A 152 -18.38 -20.62 10.62
C GLY A 152 -19.29 -19.81 11.55
N LEU A 153 -19.11 -18.50 11.64
CA LEU A 153 -19.99 -17.60 12.41
C LEU A 153 -21.42 -17.55 11.85
N GLY A 154 -21.62 -17.80 10.56
CA GLY A 154 -22.94 -17.82 9.93
C GLY A 154 -23.74 -19.12 10.11
N MET A 155 -23.10 -20.20 10.58
CA MET A 155 -23.74 -21.49 10.84
C MET A 155 -24.18 -21.66 12.31
N ALA A 156 -23.83 -20.72 13.18
CA ALA A 156 -24.10 -20.78 14.62
C ALA A 156 -25.25 -19.84 15.09
N ALA A 157 -25.98 -19.24 14.14
CA ALA A 157 -27.14 -18.38 14.39
C ALA A 157 -28.40 -18.98 13.74
#